data_AF-A0A1J4WSF5-F1
#
_entry.id   AF-A0A1J4WSF5-F1
#
_cell.length_a   1.000
_cell.length_b   1.000
_cell.length_c   1.000
_cell.angle_alpha   90.00
_cell.angle_beta   90.00
_cell.angle_gamma   90.00
#
_symmetry.space_group_name_H-M   'P 1'
#
loop_
_entity.id
_entity.type
_entity.pdbx_description
1 polymer ?
#
loop_
_entity_poly.entity_id
_entity_poly.type
_entity_poly.pdbx_seq_one_letter_code
_entity_poly.pdbx_strand_id
1 'polypeptide(L)'
;MKKQDKWKIIKRPGYSGKHRDALRRKYDEQYGKGNWRTAWIIQEKIFSREEILLLYEDAYYYFLKNNPEILQQLVKEARDVYDDAPSNVNSGLDYTKQETSRTHYQDIALRRCVLRFGLKFQGKKLIQIRDIKGKHPLSLILSPGRIPFHMPGLIKKPELTGWWQAGSIESFYQSNKVLQIRSGQ
;
A
#
# COMPACT_ATOMS: atom_id res chain seq x y z
N MET A 1 7.25 14.00 32.68
CA MET A 1 6.28 13.96 31.56
C MET A 1 7.01 14.25 30.26
N LYS A 2 7.06 13.31 29.30
CA LYS A 2 7.60 13.58 27.96
C LYS A 2 6.66 14.56 27.25
N LYS A 3 7.16 15.70 26.77
CA LYS A 3 6.41 16.61 25.89
C LYS A 3 5.85 15.76 24.74
N GLN A 4 4.53 15.71 24.60
CA GLN A 4 3.91 15.14 23.40
C GLN A 4 4.30 16.03 22.23
N ASP A 5 5.04 15.47 21.29
CA ASP A 5 5.39 16.17 20.07
C ASP A 5 4.12 16.56 19.31
N LYS A 6 3.86 17.86 19.22
CA LYS A 6 2.77 18.38 18.40
C LYS A 6 3.16 18.22 16.93
N TRP A 7 2.36 17.50 16.16
CA TRP A 7 2.54 17.34 14.72
C TRP A 7 1.51 18.19 13.98
N LYS A 8 1.97 19.01 13.03
CA LYS A 8 1.09 19.83 12.17
C LYS A 8 0.95 19.16 10.80
N ILE A 9 -0.30 18.99 10.35
CA ILE A 9 -0.60 18.54 8.99
C ILE A 9 -0.28 19.67 8.01
N ILE A 10 0.52 19.37 6.99
CA ILE A 10 0.91 20.32 5.94
C ILE A 10 0.10 20.14 4.68
N LYS A 11 -0.09 18.89 4.25
CA LYS A 11 -0.83 18.56 3.02
C LYS A 11 -1.18 17.08 2.96
N ARG A 12 -1.99 16.72 1.96
CA ARG A 12 -2.20 15.34 1.50
C ARG A 12 -1.32 15.10 0.26
N PRO A 13 -0.13 14.50 0.38
CA PRO A 13 0.86 14.51 -0.70
C PRO A 13 0.53 13.58 -1.87
N GLY A 14 -0.48 12.71 -1.77
CA GLY A 14 -0.85 11.77 -2.83
C GLY A 14 0.28 10.80 -3.22
N TYR A 15 0.19 10.23 -4.41
CA TYR A 15 1.11 9.18 -4.88
C TYR A 15 2.48 9.74 -5.30
N SER A 16 3.57 9.17 -4.77
CA SER A 16 4.94 9.56 -5.09
C SER A 16 5.62 8.66 -6.13
N GLY A 17 5.18 7.40 -6.27
CA GLY A 17 5.76 6.43 -7.21
C GLY A 17 7.29 6.36 -7.18
N LYS A 18 7.93 6.35 -8.36
CA LYS A 18 9.39 6.32 -8.56
C LYS A 18 10.13 7.52 -7.97
N HIS A 19 9.39 8.59 -7.64
CA HIS A 19 9.94 9.79 -7.05
C HIS A 19 9.93 9.74 -5.52
N ARG A 20 9.56 8.60 -4.91
CA ARG A 20 9.54 8.41 -3.45
C ARG A 20 10.81 8.91 -2.79
N ASP A 21 11.97 8.41 -3.20
CA ASP A 21 13.23 8.70 -2.50
C ASP A 21 13.71 10.13 -2.74
N ALA A 22 13.49 10.67 -3.94
CA ALA A 22 13.75 12.08 -4.24
C ALA A 22 12.86 13.01 -3.39
N LEU A 23 11.58 12.66 -3.22
CA LEU A 23 10.65 13.42 -2.41
C LEU A 23 11.01 13.38 -0.92
N ARG A 24 11.48 12.22 -0.43
CA ARG A 24 11.98 12.08 0.95
C ARG A 24 13.21 12.95 1.20
N ARG A 25 14.19 12.94 0.30
CA ARG A 25 15.37 13.83 0.38
C ARG A 25 14.96 15.30 0.40
N LYS A 26 14.03 15.70 -0.48
CA LYS A 26 13.49 17.05 -0.48
C LYS A 26 12.83 17.43 0.86
N TYR A 27 12.12 16.51 1.51
CA TYR A 27 11.53 16.76 2.82
C TYR A 27 12.57 16.81 3.94
N ASP A 28 13.62 15.97 3.87
CA ASP A 28 14.75 16.05 4.79
C ASP A 28 15.47 17.40 4.69
N GLU A 29 15.69 17.90 3.48
CA GLU A 29 16.26 19.23 3.23
C GLU A 29 15.34 20.36 3.71
N GLN A 30 14.03 20.25 3.43
CA GLN A 30 13.08 21.33 3.70
C GLN A 30 12.68 21.44 5.19
N TYR A 31 12.53 20.31 5.88
CA TYR A 31 11.98 20.28 7.24
C TYR A 31 12.99 19.79 8.29
N GLY A 32 14.11 19.21 7.86
CA GLY A 32 15.06 18.51 8.71
C GLY A 32 14.68 17.04 8.89
N LYS A 33 15.67 16.15 8.77
CA LYS A 33 15.50 14.72 8.99
C LYS A 33 14.95 14.45 10.39
N GLY A 34 13.86 13.68 10.48
CA GLY A 34 13.17 13.38 11.74
C GLY A 34 12.16 14.43 12.21
N ASN A 35 12.09 15.59 11.55
CA ASN A 35 11.09 16.63 11.84
C ASN A 35 9.89 16.59 10.89
N TRP A 36 9.80 15.57 10.03
CA TRP A 36 8.63 15.31 9.20
C TRP A 36 8.31 13.82 9.18
N ARG A 37 7.05 13.49 8.90
CA ARG A 37 6.60 12.11 8.68
C ARG A 37 5.43 12.05 7.71
N THR A 38 5.26 10.91 7.06
CA THR A 38 3.96 10.53 6.50
C THR A 38 3.15 9.81 7.57
N ALA A 39 1.87 10.14 7.67
CA ALA A 39 0.91 9.45 8.51
C ALA A 39 -0.42 9.32 7.77
N TRP A 40 -1.36 8.55 8.31
CA TRP A 40 -2.71 8.41 7.76
C TRP A 40 -3.73 8.86 8.78
N ILE A 41 -4.79 9.53 8.31
CA ILE A 41 -5.87 9.99 9.18
C ILE A 41 -7.16 9.29 8.80
N ILE A 42 -7.78 8.64 9.77
CA ILE A 42 -9.11 8.05 9.67
C ILE A 42 -9.90 8.52 10.88
N GLN A 43 -11.06 9.16 10.66
CA GLN A 43 -11.93 9.64 11.74
C GLN A 43 -11.14 10.37 12.85
N GLU A 44 -10.31 11.33 12.44
CA GLU A 44 -9.46 12.17 13.32
C GLU A 44 -8.33 11.45 14.08
N LYS A 45 -8.25 10.12 14.00
CA LYS A 45 -7.14 9.35 14.55
C LYS A 45 -5.98 9.28 13.56
N ILE A 46 -4.76 9.32 14.09
CA ILE A 46 -3.52 9.24 13.32
C ILE A 46 -2.99 7.81 13.38
N PHE A 47 -2.67 7.26 12.22
CA PHE A 47 -2.10 5.93 12.04
C PHE A 47 -0.72 6.02 11.39
N SER A 48 0.17 5.15 11.84
CA SER A 48 1.45 4.84 11.20
C SER A 48 1.24 4.11 9.87
N ARG A 49 2.33 3.93 9.13
CA ARG A 49 2.33 3.14 7.90
C ARG A 49 2.00 1.67 8.21
N GLU A 50 2.58 1.15 9.28
CA GLU A 50 2.45 -0.25 9.67
C GLU A 50 0.98 -0.55 10.03
N GLU A 51 0.31 0.35 10.74
CA GLU A 51 -1.11 0.22 11.08
C GLU A 51 -2.02 0.35 9.86
N ILE A 52 -1.79 1.34 8.97
CA ILE A 52 -2.66 1.51 7.80
C ILE A 52 -2.54 0.35 6.80
N LEU A 53 -1.36 -0.29 6.75
CA LEU A 53 -1.14 -1.43 5.88
C LEU A 53 -1.93 -2.68 6.31
N LEU A 54 -2.34 -2.77 7.59
CA LEU A 54 -3.26 -3.82 8.02
C LEU A 54 -4.64 -3.67 7.34
N LEU A 55 -5.17 -2.44 7.27
CA LEU A 55 -6.43 -2.17 6.55
C LEU A 55 -6.29 -2.34 5.04
N TYR A 56 -5.13 -1.96 4.48
CA TYR A 56 -4.80 -2.20 3.08
C TYR A 56 -4.83 -3.71 2.75
N GLU A 57 -4.21 -4.53 3.60
CA GLU A 57 -4.20 -5.98 3.49
C GLU A 57 -5.59 -6.59 3.68
N ASP A 58 -6.37 -6.11 4.66
CA ASP A 58 -7.74 -6.58 4.88
C ASP A 58 -8.61 -6.37 3.64
N ALA A 59 -8.42 -5.29 2.90
CA ALA A 59 -9.14 -5.09 1.65
C ALA A 59 -8.83 -6.19 0.61
N TYR A 60 -7.56 -6.61 0.50
CA TYR A 60 -7.20 -7.78 -0.31
C TYR A 60 -7.83 -9.06 0.23
N TYR A 61 -7.81 -9.26 1.54
CA TYR A 61 -8.39 -10.44 2.18
C TYR A 61 -9.89 -10.55 1.91
N TYR A 62 -10.66 -9.47 2.12
CA TYR A 62 -12.10 -9.45 1.83
C TYR A 62 -12.40 -9.62 0.35
N PHE A 63 -11.60 -9.02 -0.54
CA PHE A 63 -11.73 -9.24 -1.97
C PHE A 63 -11.53 -10.73 -2.33
N LEU A 64 -10.45 -11.35 -1.88
CA LEU A 64 -10.17 -12.76 -2.16
C LEU A 64 -11.17 -13.71 -1.50
N LYS A 65 -11.65 -13.38 -0.30
CA LYS A 65 -12.70 -14.14 0.41
C LYS A 65 -14.00 -14.17 -0.39
N ASN A 66 -14.35 -13.05 -1.01
CA ASN A 66 -15.58 -12.91 -1.80
C ASN A 66 -15.42 -13.39 -3.25
N ASN A 67 -14.18 -13.67 -3.69
CA ASN A 67 -13.85 -14.14 -5.04
C ASN A 67 -12.91 -15.35 -4.96
N PRO A 68 -13.38 -16.49 -4.40
CA PRO A 68 -12.55 -17.65 -4.13
C PRO A 68 -11.91 -18.25 -5.39
N GLU A 69 -12.53 -18.10 -6.57
CA GLU A 69 -11.99 -18.52 -7.86
C GLU A 69 -10.71 -17.74 -8.22
N ILE A 70 -10.66 -16.44 -7.91
CA ILE A 70 -9.45 -15.62 -8.10
C ILE A 70 -8.34 -16.08 -7.15
N LEU A 71 -8.68 -16.37 -5.89
CA LEU A 71 -7.72 -16.92 -4.92
C LEU A 71 -7.17 -18.28 -5.36
N GLN A 72 -8.04 -19.18 -5.81
CA GLN A 72 -7.65 -20.50 -6.32
C GLN A 72 -6.75 -20.35 -7.55
N GLN A 73 -7.10 -19.48 -8.49
CA GLN A 73 -6.27 -19.21 -9.66
C GLN A 73 -4.89 -18.70 -9.25
N LEU A 74 -4.84 -17.70 -8.37
CA LEU A 74 -3.61 -17.12 -7.85
C LEU A 74 -2.71 -18.20 -7.23
N VAL A 75 -3.25 -19.02 -6.34
CA VAL A 75 -2.51 -20.08 -5.62
C VAL A 75 -2.03 -21.18 -6.56
N LYS A 76 -2.87 -21.60 -7.51
CA LYS A 76 -2.57 -22.69 -8.46
C LYS A 76 -1.55 -22.29 -9.52
N GLU A 77 -1.58 -21.04 -9.97
CA GLU A 77 -0.72 -20.58 -11.07
C GLU A 77 0.60 -19.98 -10.59
N ALA A 78 0.57 -19.20 -9.51
CA ALA A 78 1.73 -18.49 -9.02
C ALA A 78 2.62 -19.40 -8.17
N ARG A 79 3.94 -19.27 -8.37
CA ARG A 79 4.95 -19.68 -7.37
C ARG A 79 5.22 -18.59 -6.36
N ASP A 80 5.05 -17.33 -6.78
CA ASP A 80 5.10 -16.10 -5.99
C ASP A 80 4.53 -14.95 -6.84
N VAL A 81 4.33 -13.79 -6.23
CA VAL A 81 3.93 -12.53 -6.87
C VAL A 81 5.03 -11.47 -6.74
N TYR A 82 5.00 -10.41 -7.54
CA TYR A 82 5.87 -9.24 -7.39
C TYR A 82 5.21 -8.00 -7.99
N ASP A 83 5.72 -6.79 -7.72
CA ASP A 83 5.24 -5.56 -8.36
C ASP A 83 6.21 -5.06 -9.44
N ASP A 84 7.31 -4.46 -9.02
CA ASP A 84 8.21 -3.67 -9.86
C ASP A 84 9.31 -4.51 -10.48
N ALA A 85 9.94 -5.35 -9.66
CA ALA A 85 11.04 -6.20 -10.06
C ALA A 85 10.87 -7.60 -9.46
N PRO A 86 11.34 -8.66 -10.15
CA PRO A 86 11.34 -10.01 -9.60
C PRO A 86 11.99 -10.13 -8.22
N SER A 87 12.93 -9.24 -7.88
CA SER A 87 13.57 -9.18 -6.56
C SER A 87 12.61 -8.87 -5.41
N ASN A 88 11.41 -8.33 -5.67
CA ASN A 88 10.46 -7.98 -4.62
C ASN A 88 10.05 -9.20 -3.79
N VAL A 89 10.17 -10.42 -4.33
CA VAL A 89 9.96 -11.68 -3.59
C VAL A 89 10.81 -11.77 -2.31
N ASN A 90 12.00 -11.14 -2.30
CA ASN A 90 12.92 -11.16 -1.15
C ASN A 90 12.39 -10.38 0.06
N SER A 91 11.34 -9.56 -0.12
CA SER A 91 10.64 -8.93 1.00
C SER A 91 9.85 -9.92 1.84
N GLY A 92 9.43 -11.05 1.27
CA GLY A 92 8.55 -12.01 1.93
C GLY A 92 7.30 -11.32 2.46
N LEU A 93 7.11 -11.35 3.79
CA LEU A 93 5.96 -10.76 4.50
C LEU A 93 6.27 -9.41 5.16
N ASP A 94 7.44 -8.83 4.90
CA ASP A 94 7.99 -7.67 5.59
C ASP A 94 7.84 -6.37 4.78
N TYR A 95 6.85 -5.55 5.16
CA TYR A 95 6.57 -4.25 4.55
C TYR A 95 7.70 -3.21 4.68
N THR A 96 8.71 -3.45 5.53
CA THR A 96 9.83 -2.52 5.69
C THR A 96 10.87 -2.66 4.58
N LYS A 97 10.92 -3.81 3.90
CA LYS A 97 11.82 -4.09 2.77
C LYS A 97 11.22 -3.57 1.48
N GLN A 98 11.76 -2.46 0.98
CA GLN A 98 11.27 -1.75 -0.22
C GLN A 98 12.45 -1.37 -1.11
N GLU A 99 13.06 -2.35 -1.78
CA GLU A 99 14.38 -2.24 -2.40
C GLU A 99 14.40 -1.49 -3.73
N THR A 100 13.25 -1.36 -4.40
CA THR A 100 13.16 -0.59 -5.64
C THR A 100 12.82 0.87 -5.38
N SER A 101 12.84 1.70 -6.44
CA SER A 101 12.45 3.11 -6.38
C SER A 101 10.98 3.34 -6.01
N ARG A 102 10.17 2.28 -5.96
CA ARG A 102 8.73 2.30 -5.70
C ARG A 102 8.43 1.48 -4.46
N THR A 103 7.29 1.78 -3.85
CA THR A 103 6.75 0.87 -2.84
C THR A 103 6.03 -0.27 -3.55
N HIS A 104 6.23 -1.49 -3.07
CA HIS A 104 5.53 -2.70 -3.50
C HIS A 104 4.82 -3.27 -2.26
N TYR A 105 3.63 -2.77 -1.97
CA TYR A 105 2.87 -3.24 -0.81
C TYR A 105 1.89 -4.34 -1.22
N GLN A 106 1.41 -4.32 -2.46
CA GLN A 106 0.42 -5.27 -2.96
C GLN A 106 0.94 -6.70 -3.03
N ASP A 107 2.20 -6.92 -3.42
CA ASP A 107 2.78 -8.26 -3.48
C ASP A 107 2.95 -8.83 -2.07
N ILE A 108 3.40 -8.03 -1.11
CA ILE A 108 3.51 -8.40 0.31
C ILE A 108 2.12 -8.69 0.89
N ALA A 109 1.13 -7.82 0.65
CA ALA A 109 -0.25 -8.01 1.11
C ALA A 109 -0.86 -9.31 0.58
N LEU A 110 -0.66 -9.61 -0.71
CA LEU A 110 -1.13 -10.87 -1.31
C LEU A 110 -0.47 -12.10 -0.68
N ARG A 111 0.85 -12.09 -0.44
CA ARG A 111 1.54 -13.19 0.27
C ARG A 111 0.96 -13.40 1.67
N ARG A 112 0.70 -12.30 2.40
CA ARG A 112 0.10 -12.34 3.75
C ARG A 112 -1.34 -12.85 3.71
N CYS A 113 -2.14 -12.44 2.72
CA CYS A 113 -3.49 -12.98 2.52
C CYS A 113 -3.49 -14.48 2.23
N VAL A 114 -2.63 -14.96 1.32
CA VAL A 114 -2.49 -16.40 1.02
C VAL A 114 -2.17 -17.17 2.31
N LEU A 115 -1.24 -16.67 3.13
CA LEU A 115 -0.94 -17.27 4.42
C LEU A 115 -2.13 -17.22 5.40
N ARG A 116 -2.88 -16.11 5.46
CA ARG A 116 -4.08 -15.95 6.31
C ARG A 116 -5.19 -16.94 5.94
N PHE A 117 -5.28 -17.35 4.69
CA PHE A 117 -6.17 -18.43 4.25
C PHE A 117 -5.63 -19.84 4.57
N GLY A 118 -4.47 -19.97 5.20
CA GLY A 118 -3.82 -21.26 5.46
C GLY A 118 -3.26 -21.92 4.19
N LEU A 119 -3.03 -21.13 3.13
CA LEU A 119 -2.58 -21.62 1.84
C LEU A 119 -1.10 -21.29 1.61
N LYS A 120 -0.55 -21.91 0.54
CA LYS A 120 0.77 -21.59 -0.01
C LYS A 120 0.64 -21.52 -1.52
N PHE A 121 1.47 -20.74 -2.18
CA PHE A 121 1.61 -20.79 -3.63
C PHE A 121 2.07 -22.19 -4.07
N GLN A 122 1.38 -22.75 -5.08
CA GLN A 122 1.62 -24.12 -5.58
C GLN A 122 2.01 -24.14 -7.06
N GLY A 123 1.85 -23.01 -7.74
CA GLY A 123 2.14 -22.89 -9.15
C GLY A 123 3.62 -22.73 -9.47
N LYS A 124 3.89 -22.43 -10.75
CA LYS A 124 5.26 -22.32 -11.28
C LYS A 124 5.56 -20.92 -11.82
N LYS A 125 4.55 -20.07 -12.01
CA LYS A 125 4.70 -18.76 -12.64
C LYS A 125 5.06 -17.71 -11.59
N LEU A 126 6.04 -16.86 -11.89
CA LEU A 126 6.23 -15.63 -11.11
C LEU A 126 5.30 -14.56 -11.69
N ILE A 127 4.28 -14.15 -10.94
CA ILE A 127 3.20 -13.29 -11.47
C ILE A 127 3.42 -11.84 -11.04
N GLN A 128 3.46 -10.93 -12.02
CA GLN A 128 3.51 -9.49 -11.74
C GLN A 128 2.12 -8.95 -11.41
N ILE A 129 2.02 -8.14 -10.36
CA ILE A 129 0.81 -7.43 -9.93
C ILE A 129 1.05 -5.92 -10.06
N ARG A 130 0.80 -5.42 -11.27
CA ARG A 130 1.13 -4.04 -11.67
C ARG A 130 0.18 -3.45 -12.70
N ASP A 131 -1.12 -3.66 -12.50
CA ASP A 131 -2.18 -3.13 -13.39
C ASP A 131 -1.93 -3.52 -14.86
N ILE A 132 -2.21 -2.63 -15.81
CA ILE A 132 -1.97 -2.81 -17.26
C ILE A 132 -0.51 -3.12 -17.65
N LYS A 133 0.46 -2.96 -16.73
CA LYS A 133 1.87 -3.24 -17.06
C LYS A 133 2.24 -4.71 -16.92
N GLY A 134 1.53 -5.45 -16.08
CA GLY A 134 1.75 -6.89 -15.97
C GLY A 134 1.01 -7.63 -17.07
N LYS A 135 1.63 -8.70 -17.56
CA LYS A 135 1.11 -9.49 -18.70
C LYS A 135 0.02 -10.49 -18.32
N HIS A 136 -0.08 -10.83 -17.03
CA HIS A 136 -1.04 -11.82 -16.55
C HIS A 136 -2.38 -11.15 -16.23
N PRO A 137 -3.55 -11.80 -16.49
CA PRO A 137 -4.85 -11.24 -16.12
C PRO A 137 -4.96 -10.83 -14.64
N LEU A 138 -4.36 -11.63 -13.74
CA LEU A 138 -4.27 -11.32 -12.32
C LEU A 138 -3.54 -10.01 -12.01
N SER A 139 -2.64 -9.53 -12.88
CA SER A 139 -1.99 -8.21 -12.71
C SER A 139 -3.00 -7.08 -12.64
N LEU A 140 -4.03 -7.20 -13.49
CA LEU A 140 -5.08 -6.23 -13.61
C LEU A 140 -6.09 -6.40 -12.48
N ILE A 141 -6.59 -7.63 -12.31
CA ILE A 141 -7.62 -7.99 -11.33
C ILE A 141 -7.16 -7.67 -9.91
N LEU A 142 -5.90 -7.96 -9.58
CA LEU A 142 -5.35 -7.76 -8.24
C LEU A 142 -4.62 -6.41 -8.08
N SER A 143 -4.78 -5.49 -9.04
CA SER A 143 -4.24 -4.13 -8.93
C SER A 143 -4.90 -3.39 -7.76
N PRO A 144 -4.13 -2.75 -6.85
CA PRO A 144 -4.72 -2.00 -5.74
C PRO A 144 -5.46 -0.75 -6.22
N GLY A 145 -5.19 -0.29 -7.45
CA GLY A 145 -5.95 0.78 -8.08
C GLY A 145 -7.32 0.36 -8.60
N ARG A 146 -7.68 -0.93 -8.52
CA ARG A 146 -8.94 -1.49 -9.02
C ARG A 146 -9.75 -2.21 -7.96
N ILE A 147 -9.09 -2.91 -7.03
CA ILE A 147 -9.81 -3.59 -5.96
C ILE A 147 -10.53 -2.57 -5.09
N PRO A 148 -11.85 -2.70 -4.86
CA PRO A 148 -12.58 -1.84 -3.94
C PRO A 148 -12.03 -1.93 -2.52
N PHE A 149 -11.88 -0.79 -1.86
CA PHE A 149 -11.58 -0.79 -0.43
C PHE A 149 -12.82 -1.26 0.34
N HIS A 150 -12.67 -2.31 1.14
CA HIS A 150 -13.77 -2.99 1.82
C HIS A 150 -14.58 -2.13 2.82
N MET A 151 -14.04 -0.98 3.25
CA MET A 151 -14.73 -0.01 4.13
C MET A 151 -14.77 1.38 3.50
N PRO A 152 -15.57 1.62 2.45
CA PRO A 152 -15.53 2.86 1.66
C PRO A 152 -15.80 4.13 2.47
N GLY A 153 -16.54 4.03 3.59
CA GLY A 153 -16.80 5.14 4.50
C GLY A 153 -15.56 5.70 5.22
N LEU A 154 -14.44 4.97 5.22
CA LEU A 154 -13.19 5.43 5.82
C LEU A 154 -12.32 6.25 4.85
N ILE A 155 -12.67 6.33 3.57
CA ILE A 155 -11.90 7.08 2.58
C ILE A 155 -12.15 8.57 2.75
N LYS A 156 -11.08 9.34 2.99
CA LYS A 156 -11.18 10.79 3.20
C LYS A 156 -11.68 11.50 1.92
N LYS A 157 -12.77 12.26 2.06
CA LYS A 157 -13.33 13.11 1.00
C LYS A 157 -12.76 14.55 1.04
N PRO A 158 -12.61 15.24 -0.11
CA PRO A 158 -12.67 14.65 -1.45
C PRO A 158 -11.53 13.64 -1.65
N GLU A 159 -11.77 12.58 -2.44
CA GLU A 159 -10.74 11.60 -2.76
C GLU A 159 -9.63 12.25 -3.59
N LEU A 160 -8.40 11.81 -3.38
CA LEU A 160 -7.32 12.18 -4.29
C LEU A 160 -7.41 11.34 -5.57
N THR A 161 -7.10 11.97 -6.70
CA THR A 161 -7.07 11.33 -8.01
C THR A 161 -5.65 10.92 -8.39
N GLY A 162 -5.54 9.96 -9.31
CA GLY A 162 -4.27 9.44 -9.81
C GLY A 162 -4.51 8.32 -10.81
N TRP A 163 -3.60 7.35 -10.87
CA TRP A 163 -3.72 6.19 -11.77
C TRP A 163 -4.75 5.15 -11.30
N TRP A 164 -5.35 5.34 -10.12
CA TRP A 164 -6.30 4.44 -9.50
C TRP A 164 -7.76 4.90 -9.67
N GLN A 165 -8.69 3.97 -9.52
CA GLN A 165 -10.12 4.23 -9.49
C GLN A 165 -10.55 4.77 -8.11
N ALA A 166 -11.56 5.65 -8.09
CA ALA A 166 -12.18 6.09 -6.84
C ALA A 166 -12.76 4.89 -6.06
N GLY A 167 -12.69 4.94 -4.73
CA GLY A 167 -13.14 3.85 -3.87
C GLY A 167 -12.20 2.64 -3.79
N SER A 168 -11.10 2.61 -4.54
CA SER A 168 -10.14 1.49 -4.52
C SER A 168 -9.24 1.48 -3.28
N ILE A 169 -8.51 0.38 -3.06
CA ILE A 169 -7.47 0.27 -2.04
C ILE A 169 -6.45 1.41 -2.14
N GLU A 170 -5.96 1.69 -3.34
CA GLU A 170 -5.02 2.79 -3.58
C GLU A 170 -5.69 4.15 -3.30
N SER A 171 -6.99 4.31 -3.62
CA SER A 171 -7.71 5.52 -3.27
C SER A 171 -7.76 5.74 -1.76
N PHE A 172 -8.10 4.72 -0.97
CA PHE A 172 -8.05 4.77 0.49
C PHE A 172 -6.65 5.17 0.98
N TYR A 173 -5.63 4.46 0.53
CA TYR A 173 -4.26 4.66 1.00
C TYR A 173 -3.72 6.06 0.66
N GLN A 174 -3.98 6.57 -0.55
CA GLN A 174 -3.50 7.89 -0.97
C GLN A 174 -4.35 9.01 -0.39
N SER A 175 -5.68 8.85 -0.37
CA SER A 175 -6.60 9.87 0.14
C SER A 175 -6.42 10.13 1.62
N ASN A 176 -6.13 9.11 2.43
CA ASN A 176 -5.99 9.27 3.87
C ASN A 176 -4.56 9.69 4.28
N LYS A 177 -3.59 9.65 3.36
CA LYS A 177 -2.20 10.00 3.62
C LYS A 177 -2.02 11.51 3.80
N VAL A 178 -1.30 11.88 4.85
CA VAL A 178 -0.89 13.24 5.16
C VAL A 178 0.62 13.34 5.35
N LEU A 179 1.17 14.49 4.99
CA LEU A 179 2.50 14.93 5.40
C LEU A 179 2.33 15.74 6.69
N GLN A 180 3.03 15.35 7.74
CA GLN A 180 3.11 16.09 8.99
C GLN A 180 4.53 16.58 9.22
N ILE A 181 4.66 17.74 9.84
CA ILE A 181 5.92 18.26 10.37
C ILE A 181 5.80 18.45 11.87
N ARG A 182 6.92 18.35 12.58
CA ARG A 182 6.96 18.65 14.01
C ARG A 182 6.70 20.14 14.17
N SER A 183 5.68 20.49 14.92
CA SER A 183 5.47 21.86 15.36
C SER A 183 6.60 22.18 16.33
N GLY A 184 7.43 23.17 16.00
CA GLY A 184 8.33 23.78 16.97
C GLY A 184 7.54 24.23 18.20
N GLN A 185 8.18 24.14 19.36
CA GLN A 185 7.63 24.51 20.67
C GLN A 185 7.03 25.91 20.68
#